data_AF-A0AA36IUE6-F1
#
_entry.id   AF-A0AA36IUE6-F1
#
_cell.length_a   1.000
_cell.length_b   1.000
_cell.length_c   1.000
_cell.angle_alpha   90.00
_cell.angle_beta   90.00
_cell.angle_gamma   90.00
#
_symmetry.space_group_name_H-M   'P 1'
#
loop_
_entity.id
_entity.type
_entity.pdbx_description
1 polymer ?
#
loop_
_entity_poly.entity_id
_entity_poly.type
_entity_poly.pdbx_seq_one_letter_code
_entity_poly.pdbx_strand_id
1 'polypeptide(L)'
;MATASHVEWLRARFREELVLMEQRQAALLAELKAFEESESDSPDVPTPVLAVEFQVAALLKEAEAQPEKPKSEKSEAEKQSEQKEAKPQAETPKDAARPSLERSNTVLRAIRKARAPANLQESLKGNKLGVPCWHPDRLVRSTGFEVFFSFLILLQAICLAIETQQSGLDWGYKLGYEGYLAPASEIWPGVPAVLQAVEILFGTLFCLECILKGVAYRLGFFREFWNWFDLCLVLLWIFDTVLVVVPVESPALRLIRLVRLLRLVKLVRAVQGFDSLIVMTTALKDSVNALFWVAMIMLVVEMMFALLLNQVLMGMVFDSGSHYTPEEQELLFKYFGTFPRAMLTMFQFTLGTWAEVGRLLQETVSPNFNIFTILHKVIVGFACIGVINGVFMQETMRVAQSDDIIMMRDVARQEKLHAQKMRAFFRYADHSKDAHITREEWLKVLQGGHAQNWFAAQGLKVEEADAVFSLLDQDNSQGISMHELVAGVRHLQGPARSLDLVMLKESHEKLLNLTQSVLARLEEPDTKLSL
;
A
#
# COMPACT_ATOMS: atom_id res chain seq x y z
N MET A 1 5.53 39.87 14.49
CA MET A 1 4.91 39.76 15.83
C MET A 1 3.65 38.87 15.89
N ALA A 2 2.94 38.60 14.78
CA ALA A 2 1.73 37.76 14.79
C ALA A 2 1.94 36.23 14.81
N THR A 3 3.18 35.74 14.66
CA THR A 3 3.49 34.30 14.63
C THR A 3 3.82 33.73 16.02
N ALA A 4 4.37 34.54 16.92
CA ALA A 4 4.72 34.11 18.28
C ALA A 4 3.46 33.85 19.14
N SER A 5 2.45 34.71 19.03
CA SER A 5 1.19 34.58 19.79
C SER A 5 0.38 33.33 19.40
N HIS A 6 0.45 32.91 18.13
CA HIS A 6 -0.26 31.72 17.65
C HIS A 6 0.40 30.42 18.15
N VAL A 7 1.74 30.41 18.23
CA VAL A 7 2.51 29.28 18.78
C VAL A 7 2.31 29.19 20.30
N GLU A 8 2.25 30.32 21.01
CA GLU A 8 1.94 30.34 22.44
C GLU A 8 0.51 29.88 22.75
N TRP A 9 -0.46 30.29 21.91
CA TRP A 9 -1.83 29.80 22.01
C TRP A 9 -1.93 28.29 21.77
N LEU A 10 -1.26 27.75 20.75
CA LEU A 10 -1.21 26.31 20.50
C LEU A 10 -0.58 25.55 21.67
N ARG A 11 0.54 26.04 22.24
CA ARG A 11 1.16 25.41 23.42
C ARG A 11 0.28 25.49 24.66
N ALA A 12 -0.49 26.56 24.84
CA ALA A 12 -1.47 26.65 25.92
C ALA A 12 -2.59 25.62 25.72
N ARG A 13 -3.09 25.50 24.49
CA ARG A 13 -4.15 24.55 24.16
C ARG A 13 -3.73 23.10 24.31
N PHE A 14 -2.52 22.74 23.88
CA PHE A 14 -1.97 21.40 24.07
C PHE A 14 -1.76 21.05 25.54
N ARG A 15 -1.41 22.04 26.40
CA ARG A 15 -1.30 21.82 27.84
C ARG A 15 -2.65 21.59 28.52
N GLU A 16 -3.69 22.32 28.11
CA GLU A 16 -5.05 22.06 28.58
C GLU A 16 -5.54 20.66 28.20
N GLU A 17 -5.31 20.24 26.96
CA GLU A 17 -5.66 18.89 26.48
C GLU A 17 -4.91 17.80 27.24
N LEU A 18 -3.63 18.01 27.55
CA LEU A 18 -2.82 17.05 28.31
C LEU A 18 -3.36 16.87 29.74
N VAL A 19 -3.69 17.97 30.42
CA VAL A 19 -4.26 17.94 31.77
C VAL A 19 -5.63 17.24 31.77
N LEU A 20 -6.44 17.47 30.72
CA LEU A 20 -7.74 16.83 30.59
C LEU A 20 -7.62 15.31 30.34
N MET A 21 -6.62 14.89 29.58
CA MET A 21 -6.28 13.49 29.35
C MET A 21 -5.80 12.81 30.64
N GLU A 22 -4.92 13.46 31.40
CA GLU A 22 -4.45 12.94 32.69
C GLU A 22 -5.59 12.81 33.71
N GLN A 23 -6.52 13.77 33.77
CA GLN A 23 -7.71 13.68 34.61
C GLN A 23 -8.64 12.53 34.20
N ARG A 24 -8.83 12.30 32.90
CA ARG A 24 -9.62 11.17 32.38
C ARG A 24 -8.96 9.83 32.68
N GLN A 25 -7.64 9.75 32.56
CA GLN A 25 -6.88 8.55 32.90
C GLN A 25 -6.92 8.25 34.40
N ALA A 26 -6.84 9.29 35.24
CA ALA A 26 -6.96 9.15 36.69
C ALA A 26 -8.38 8.72 37.11
N ALA A 27 -9.42 9.24 36.45
CA ALA A 27 -10.81 8.83 36.69
C ALA A 27 -11.03 7.35 36.31
N LEU A 28 -10.50 6.91 35.16
CA LEU A 28 -10.54 5.50 34.73
C LEU A 28 -9.81 4.57 35.70
N LEU A 29 -8.65 4.99 36.22
CA LEU A 29 -7.90 4.22 37.22
C LEU A 29 -8.63 4.17 38.57
N ALA A 30 -9.36 5.22 38.95
CA ALA A 30 -10.18 5.23 40.15
C ALA A 30 -11.40 4.33 40.02
N GLU A 31 -12.07 4.31 38.87
CA GLU A 31 -13.17 3.38 38.58
C GLU A 31 -12.70 1.92 38.54
N LEU A 32 -11.53 1.65 37.95
CA LEU A 32 -10.91 0.32 37.96
C LEU A 32 -10.60 -0.16 39.38
N LYS A 33 -10.07 0.71 40.25
CA LYS A 33 -9.81 0.37 41.65
C LYS A 33 -11.09 0.15 42.47
N ALA A 34 -12.10 0.98 42.25
CA ALA A 34 -13.40 0.80 42.91
C ALA A 34 -14.07 -0.51 42.47
N PHE A 35 -13.83 -0.94 41.23
CA PHE A 35 -14.29 -2.23 40.72
C PHE A 35 -13.50 -3.41 41.32
N GLU A 36 -12.17 -3.33 41.39
CA GLU A 36 -11.32 -4.33 42.06
C GLU A 36 -11.65 -4.50 43.55
N GLU A 37 -11.97 -3.41 44.26
CA GLU A 37 -12.39 -3.47 45.67
C GLU A 37 -13.78 -4.12 45.83
N SER A 38 -14.68 -3.96 44.86
CA SER A 38 -16.01 -4.60 44.86
C SER A 38 -15.99 -6.10 44.53
N GLU A 39 -14.89 -6.60 43.96
CA GLU A 39 -14.71 -7.99 43.54
C GLU A 39 -14.13 -8.88 44.67
N SER A 40 -13.77 -8.30 45.82
CA SER A 40 -13.16 -9.04 46.95
C SER A 40 -14.13 -9.82 47.85
N ASP A 41 -15.44 -9.72 47.63
CA ASP A 41 -16.46 -10.27 48.55
C ASP A 41 -17.38 -11.37 47.97
N SER A 42 -17.06 -11.97 46.82
CA SER A 42 -17.78 -13.19 46.38
C SER A 42 -16.92 -14.13 45.53
N PRO A 43 -16.77 -15.41 45.93
CA PRO A 43 -16.14 -16.41 45.07
C PRO A 43 -17.16 -16.97 44.07
N ASP A 44 -16.70 -17.23 42.84
CA ASP A 44 -17.35 -18.01 41.75
C ASP A 44 -18.02 -17.24 40.60
N VAL A 45 -17.23 -16.57 39.73
CA VAL A 45 -17.56 -16.37 38.29
C VAL A 45 -16.26 -16.25 37.44
N PRO A 46 -16.15 -16.82 36.22
CA PRO A 46 -15.01 -16.57 35.33
C PRO A 46 -15.14 -15.23 34.57
N THR A 47 -14.19 -14.33 34.83
CA THR A 47 -13.75 -13.08 34.14
C THR A 47 -14.43 -12.65 32.81
N PRO A 48 -14.89 -11.37 32.69
CA PRO A 48 -15.27 -10.73 31.44
C PRO A 48 -14.20 -9.72 30.96
N VAL A 49 -13.15 -10.20 30.28
CA VAL A 49 -12.12 -9.32 29.65
C VAL A 49 -12.67 -8.56 28.43
N LEU A 50 -13.80 -9.02 27.84
CA LEU A 50 -14.40 -8.39 26.66
C LEU A 50 -15.03 -7.02 26.93
N ALA A 51 -15.65 -6.80 28.09
CA ALA A 51 -16.43 -5.57 28.33
C ALA A 51 -15.56 -4.30 28.33
N VAL A 52 -14.31 -4.41 28.81
CA VAL A 52 -13.35 -3.30 28.89
C VAL A 52 -12.85 -2.89 27.49
N GLU A 53 -12.58 -3.85 26.59
CA GLU A 53 -12.16 -3.53 25.21
C GLU A 53 -13.29 -2.86 24.40
N PHE A 54 -14.55 -3.22 24.67
CA PHE A 54 -15.71 -2.64 23.99
C PHE A 54 -16.03 -1.21 24.45
N GLN A 55 -15.86 -0.89 25.74
CA GLN A 55 -16.09 0.45 26.27
C GLN A 55 -15.04 1.45 25.74
N VAL A 56 -13.77 1.03 25.66
CA VAL A 56 -12.65 1.85 25.17
C VAL A 56 -12.79 2.17 23.67
N ALA A 57 -13.25 1.20 22.87
CA ALA A 57 -13.48 1.41 21.43
C ALA A 57 -14.65 2.36 21.13
N ALA A 58 -15.68 2.38 21.97
CA ALA A 58 -16.82 3.29 21.83
C ALA A 58 -16.43 4.74 22.17
N LEU A 59 -15.64 4.95 23.23
CA LEU A 59 -15.20 6.27 23.67
C LEU A 59 -14.15 6.91 22.72
N LEU A 60 -13.31 6.10 22.06
CA LEU A 60 -12.41 6.59 21.01
C LEU A 60 -13.17 7.10 19.78
N LYS A 61 -14.33 6.52 19.48
CA LYS A 61 -15.18 6.90 18.34
C LYS A 61 -15.97 8.19 18.62
N GLU A 62 -16.32 8.46 19.87
CA GLU A 62 -16.90 9.74 20.30
C GLU A 62 -15.86 10.87 20.33
N ALA A 63 -14.58 10.56 20.58
CA ALA A 63 -13.50 11.55 20.53
C ALA A 63 -13.17 12.04 19.10
N GLU A 64 -13.46 11.25 18.07
CA GLU A 64 -13.29 11.65 16.66
C GLU A 64 -14.46 12.50 16.13
N ALA A 65 -15.57 12.61 16.88
CA ALA A 65 -16.75 13.37 16.48
C ALA A 65 -16.86 14.72 17.20
N GLN A 66 -16.23 15.77 16.64
CA GLN A 66 -16.55 17.17 16.96
C GLN A 66 -16.72 18.03 15.69
N PRO A 67 -17.45 19.16 15.78
CA PRO A 67 -18.46 19.52 14.79
C PRO A 67 -17.93 20.40 13.64
N GLU A 68 -18.39 20.12 12.41
CA GLU A 68 -18.27 21.06 11.30
C GLU A 68 -19.13 22.32 11.56
N LYS A 69 -18.53 23.50 11.30
CA LYS A 69 -19.20 24.81 11.35
C LYS A 69 -20.23 24.97 10.21
N PRO A 70 -21.27 25.81 10.40
CA PRO A 70 -22.36 25.95 9.44
C PRO A 70 -21.91 26.76 8.20
N LYS A 71 -22.14 26.21 7.01
CA LYS A 71 -22.07 26.96 5.74
C LYS A 71 -23.34 27.80 5.60
N SER A 72 -23.17 29.12 5.64
CA SER A 72 -24.21 30.08 5.27
C SER A 72 -24.50 30.05 3.77
N GLU A 73 -25.78 30.06 3.43
CA GLU A 73 -26.34 30.31 2.11
C GLU A 73 -25.69 31.51 1.40
N LYS A 74 -25.32 31.32 0.13
CA LYS A 74 -25.56 32.30 -0.94
C LYS A 74 -25.24 31.72 -2.33
N SER A 75 -26.21 31.90 -3.21
CA SER A 75 -26.13 31.95 -4.68
C SER A 75 -26.18 30.63 -5.46
N GLU A 76 -27.39 30.09 -5.57
CA GLU A 76 -27.90 29.60 -6.86
C GLU A 76 -27.95 30.77 -7.86
N ALA A 77 -26.93 30.90 -8.70
CA ALA A 77 -26.93 31.57 -10.00
C ALA A 77 -25.47 31.76 -10.43
N GLU A 78 -24.95 30.81 -11.22
CA GLU A 78 -23.86 30.97 -12.20
C GLU A 78 -23.15 29.62 -12.39
N LYS A 79 -23.59 28.92 -13.44
CA LYS A 79 -22.76 28.27 -14.47
C LYS A 79 -23.62 27.29 -15.28
N GLN A 80 -24.63 27.87 -15.92
CA GLN A 80 -24.95 27.51 -17.28
C GLN A 80 -24.05 28.34 -18.18
N SER A 81 -22.88 27.82 -18.54
CA SER A 81 -22.16 28.24 -19.75
C SER A 81 -21.03 27.26 -20.02
N GLU A 82 -20.85 26.96 -21.30
CA GLU A 82 -19.73 26.21 -21.89
C GLU A 82 -19.81 24.67 -21.86
N GLN A 83 -20.67 24.13 -22.73
CA GLN A 83 -20.22 23.16 -23.75
C GLN A 83 -21.26 23.03 -24.89
N LYS A 84 -21.21 23.97 -25.83
CA LYS A 84 -21.33 23.71 -27.27
C LYS A 84 -19.86 23.76 -27.76
N GLU A 85 -19.33 22.89 -28.62
CA GLU A 85 -19.82 22.54 -29.95
C GLU A 85 -18.92 21.42 -30.51
N ALA A 86 -19.50 20.38 -31.13
CA ALA A 86 -18.96 19.70 -32.32
C ALA A 86 -19.98 18.64 -32.81
N LYS A 87 -20.72 18.98 -33.86
CA LYS A 87 -21.42 18.04 -34.76
C LYS A 87 -20.52 17.81 -35.98
N PRO A 88 -20.58 16.65 -36.67
CA PRO A 88 -21.58 16.40 -37.73
C PRO A 88 -22.04 14.91 -37.71
N GLN A 89 -23.06 14.39 -38.42
CA GLN A 89 -24.06 14.81 -39.39
C GLN A 89 -25.15 13.70 -39.37
N ALA A 90 -26.33 14.00 -39.92
CA ALA A 90 -27.54 13.21 -39.82
C ALA A 90 -27.69 12.14 -40.92
N GLU A 91 -28.23 10.98 -40.57
CA GLU A 91 -29.15 10.19 -41.41
C GLU A 91 -30.22 9.55 -40.52
N THR A 92 -31.49 9.81 -40.82
CA THR A 92 -32.64 8.99 -40.38
C THR A 92 -32.95 8.00 -41.50
N PRO A 93 -33.36 6.75 -41.18
CA PRO A 93 -34.78 6.49 -41.30
C PRO A 93 -35.39 5.58 -40.22
N LYS A 94 -36.72 5.71 -40.16
CA LYS A 94 -37.75 4.92 -39.50
C LYS A 94 -37.50 3.41 -39.55
N ASP A 95 -37.67 2.73 -38.43
CA ASP A 95 -38.76 1.75 -38.22
C ASP A 95 -38.66 1.13 -36.82
N ALA A 96 -39.76 1.24 -36.08
CA ALA A 96 -39.92 0.70 -34.75
C ALA A 96 -40.21 -0.81 -34.85
N ALA A 97 -39.24 -1.64 -34.49
CA ALA A 97 -39.46 -3.05 -34.17
C ALA A 97 -38.69 -3.40 -32.89
N ARG A 98 -39.44 -3.92 -31.90
CA ARG A 98 -39.01 -4.34 -30.56
C ARG A 98 -37.79 -5.27 -30.60
N PRO A 99 -36.76 -5.13 -29.74
CA PRO A 99 -35.89 -6.24 -29.39
C PRO A 99 -36.49 -7.01 -28.20
N SER A 100 -36.92 -8.22 -28.51
CA SER A 100 -37.46 -9.24 -27.64
C SER A 100 -36.42 -9.82 -26.66
N LEU A 101 -36.95 -10.52 -25.66
CA LEU A 101 -36.40 -11.38 -24.59
C LEU A 101 -35.10 -12.17 -24.83
N GLU A 102 -34.46 -12.14 -26.00
CA GLU A 102 -33.27 -12.93 -26.30
C GLU A 102 -31.99 -12.34 -25.68
N ARG A 103 -31.82 -11.01 -25.65
CA ARG A 103 -30.56 -10.40 -25.16
C ARG A 103 -30.26 -10.65 -23.68
N SER A 104 -31.27 -10.67 -22.80
CA SER A 104 -31.07 -10.97 -21.37
C SER A 104 -30.68 -12.42 -21.12
N ASN A 105 -31.20 -13.35 -21.93
CA ASN A 105 -30.82 -14.76 -21.85
C ASN A 105 -29.40 -15.01 -22.37
N THR A 106 -28.90 -14.20 -23.31
CA THR A 106 -27.51 -14.28 -23.79
C THR A 106 -26.52 -13.81 -22.72
N VAL A 107 -26.84 -12.73 -22.00
CA VAL A 107 -25.99 -12.21 -20.91
C VAL A 107 -25.98 -13.16 -19.70
N LEU A 108 -27.14 -13.68 -19.30
CA LEU A 108 -27.23 -14.68 -18.21
C LEU A 108 -26.56 -16.02 -18.59
N ARG A 109 -26.62 -16.43 -19.86
CA ARG A 109 -25.84 -17.58 -20.35
C ARG A 109 -24.35 -17.28 -20.41
N ALA A 110 -23.93 -16.05 -20.69
CA ALA A 110 -22.53 -15.63 -20.66
C ALA A 110 -21.98 -15.61 -19.22
N ILE A 111 -22.78 -15.17 -18.24
CA ILE A 111 -22.43 -15.20 -16.81
C ILE A 111 -22.39 -16.64 -16.28
N ARG A 112 -23.33 -17.51 -16.68
CA ARG A 112 -23.27 -18.96 -16.35
C ARG A 112 -22.15 -19.72 -17.07
N LYS A 113 -21.69 -19.25 -18.23
CA LYS A 113 -20.55 -19.81 -18.99
C LYS A 113 -19.21 -19.18 -18.64
N ALA A 114 -19.16 -18.17 -17.77
CA ALA A 114 -17.91 -17.62 -17.25
C ALA A 114 -17.24 -18.68 -16.38
N ARG A 115 -16.55 -19.60 -17.05
CA ARG A 115 -15.69 -20.61 -16.44
C ARG A 115 -14.65 -19.85 -15.62
N ALA A 116 -14.49 -20.22 -14.35
CA ALA A 116 -13.44 -19.69 -13.50
C ALA A 116 -12.12 -19.62 -14.29
N PRO A 117 -11.34 -18.52 -14.16
CA PRO A 117 -10.10 -18.35 -14.90
C PRO A 117 -9.22 -19.59 -14.72
N ALA A 118 -8.53 -20.02 -15.77
CA ALA A 118 -7.76 -21.28 -15.78
C ALA A 118 -6.81 -21.39 -14.57
N ASN A 119 -6.29 -20.26 -14.11
CA ASN A 119 -5.42 -20.12 -12.94
C ASN A 119 -6.11 -20.54 -11.62
N LEU A 120 -7.42 -20.35 -11.47
CA LEU A 120 -8.19 -20.75 -10.28
C LEU A 120 -8.48 -22.27 -10.28
N GLN A 121 -8.73 -22.85 -11.47
CA GLN A 121 -8.90 -24.30 -11.59
C GLN A 121 -7.57 -25.05 -11.45
N GLU A 122 -6.45 -24.48 -11.88
CA GLU A 122 -5.10 -25.00 -11.59
C GLU A 122 -4.75 -24.89 -10.10
N SER A 123 -5.11 -23.79 -9.44
CA SER A 123 -4.93 -23.63 -7.98
C SER A 123 -5.74 -24.67 -7.18
N LEU A 124 -6.95 -25.01 -7.64
CA LEU A 124 -7.78 -26.06 -7.04
C LEU A 124 -7.35 -27.49 -7.39
N LYS A 125 -6.61 -27.68 -8.49
CA LYS A 125 -6.05 -28.99 -8.93
C LYS A 125 -4.64 -29.25 -8.42
N GLY A 126 -3.99 -28.27 -7.80
CA GLY A 126 -2.65 -28.36 -7.21
C GLY A 126 -2.57 -29.34 -6.04
N ASN A 127 -2.32 -30.61 -6.36
CA ASN A 127 -1.66 -31.64 -5.53
C ASN A 127 -2.33 -32.07 -4.21
N LYS A 128 -3.31 -32.98 -4.33
CA LYS A 128 -3.49 -34.10 -3.39
C LYS A 128 -2.77 -35.35 -3.92
N LEU A 129 -1.44 -35.33 -4.00
CA LEU A 129 -0.67 -36.57 -3.88
C LEU A 129 0.07 -36.49 -2.55
N GLY A 130 -0.20 -37.46 -1.66
CA GLY A 130 0.51 -37.63 -0.40
C GLY A 130 1.96 -37.99 -0.66
N VAL A 131 2.80 -36.99 -0.92
CA VAL A 131 4.26 -37.11 -0.84
C VAL A 131 4.69 -36.97 0.62
N PRO A 132 5.60 -37.83 1.11
CA PRO A 132 6.10 -37.76 2.48
C PRO A 132 6.68 -36.38 2.79
N CYS A 133 6.66 -35.99 4.06
CA CYS A 133 7.08 -34.67 4.56
C CYS A 133 8.50 -34.25 4.17
N TRP A 134 9.35 -35.19 3.76
CA TRP A 134 10.74 -34.98 3.35
C TRP A 134 10.96 -34.89 1.83
N HIS A 135 9.90 -34.79 1.02
CA HIS A 135 10.09 -34.63 -0.43
C HIS A 135 10.69 -33.24 -0.74
N PRO A 136 11.82 -33.14 -1.46
CA PRO A 136 12.54 -31.88 -1.70
C PRO A 136 11.67 -30.80 -2.36
N ASP A 137 10.70 -31.22 -3.19
CA ASP A 137 9.73 -30.32 -3.82
C ASP A 137 8.82 -29.58 -2.80
N ARG A 138 8.49 -30.20 -1.66
CA ARG A 138 7.64 -29.56 -0.62
C ARG A 138 8.45 -28.62 0.27
N LEU A 139 9.71 -28.97 0.54
CA LEU A 139 10.62 -28.16 1.35
C LEU A 139 11.01 -26.87 0.63
N VAL A 140 11.43 -26.98 -0.64
CA VAL A 140 11.88 -25.83 -1.45
C VAL A 140 10.74 -24.84 -1.73
N ARG A 141 9.49 -25.33 -1.87
CA ARG A 141 8.30 -24.47 -2.08
C ARG A 141 7.73 -23.90 -0.79
N SER A 142 8.30 -24.19 0.37
CA SER A 142 7.78 -23.69 1.64
C SER A 142 8.16 -22.22 1.84
N THR A 143 7.23 -21.39 2.31
CA THR A 143 7.48 -19.98 2.64
C THR A 143 8.61 -19.84 3.68
N GLY A 144 8.73 -20.80 4.60
CA GLY A 144 9.82 -20.82 5.59
C GLY A 144 11.21 -20.98 4.96
N PHE A 145 11.33 -21.79 3.91
CA PHE A 145 12.59 -21.96 3.16
C PHE A 145 12.99 -20.65 2.46
N GLU A 146 12.05 -19.99 1.78
CA GLU A 146 12.30 -18.71 1.12
C GLU A 146 12.69 -17.61 2.12
N VAL A 147 11.97 -17.50 3.24
CA VAL A 147 12.27 -16.52 4.29
C VAL A 147 13.64 -16.77 4.93
N PHE A 148 14.01 -18.03 5.15
CA PHE A 148 15.33 -18.38 5.68
C PHE A 148 16.47 -17.92 4.76
N PHE A 149 16.41 -18.23 3.46
CA PHE A 149 17.44 -17.80 2.52
C PHE A 149 17.44 -16.29 2.30
N SER A 150 16.28 -15.65 2.38
CA SER A 150 16.14 -14.19 2.36
C SER A 150 16.89 -13.53 3.52
N PHE A 151 16.74 -14.07 4.73
CA PHE A 151 17.45 -13.62 5.92
C PHE A 151 18.98 -13.80 5.79
N LEU A 152 19.42 -14.93 5.22
CA LEU A 152 20.85 -15.16 4.97
C LEU A 152 21.44 -14.15 3.98
N ILE A 153 20.71 -13.75 2.94
CA ILE A 153 21.17 -12.71 1.99
C ILE A 153 21.31 -11.37 2.71
N LEU A 154 20.37 -11.02 3.59
CA LEU A 154 20.45 -9.79 4.39
C LEU A 154 21.67 -9.81 5.31
N LEU A 155 21.91 -10.93 5.99
CA LEU A 155 23.08 -11.08 6.87
C LEU A 155 24.39 -11.00 6.08
N GLN A 156 24.43 -11.60 4.88
CA GLN A 156 25.56 -11.49 3.97
C GLN A 156 25.80 -10.05 3.49
N ALA A 157 24.74 -9.26 3.28
CA ALA A 157 24.84 -7.84 2.94
C ALA A 157 25.51 -7.03 4.06
N ILE A 158 25.19 -7.34 5.32
CA ILE A 158 25.80 -6.71 6.49
C ILE A 158 27.29 -7.07 6.57
N CYS A 159 27.65 -8.35 6.40
CA CYS A 159 29.06 -8.77 6.38
C CYS A 159 29.86 -8.06 5.28
N LEU A 160 29.27 -7.91 4.09
CA LEU A 160 29.87 -7.18 2.97
C LEU A 160 30.05 -5.69 3.27
N ALA A 161 29.12 -5.06 3.99
CA ALA A 161 29.27 -3.67 4.44
C ALA A 161 30.44 -3.53 5.42
N ILE A 162 30.60 -4.48 6.36
CA ILE A 162 31.73 -4.51 7.30
C ILE A 162 33.06 -4.71 6.55
N GLU A 163 33.12 -5.62 5.58
CA GLU A 163 34.31 -5.83 4.74
C GLU A 163 34.68 -4.58 3.94
N THR A 164 33.67 -3.87 3.42
CA THR A 164 33.86 -2.61 2.69
C THR A 164 34.38 -1.52 3.62
N GLN A 165 33.85 -1.42 4.85
CA GLN A 165 34.35 -0.51 5.88
C GLN A 165 35.80 -0.82 6.25
N GLN A 166 36.15 -2.08 6.42
CA GLN A 166 37.52 -2.51 6.72
C GLN A 166 38.47 -2.12 5.58
N SER A 167 38.09 -2.40 4.34
CA SER A 167 38.86 -1.96 3.17
C SER A 167 39.01 -0.43 3.12
N GLY A 168 37.95 0.30 3.48
CA GLY A 168 37.94 1.76 3.60
C GLY A 168 38.94 2.29 4.63
N LEU A 169 39.05 1.63 5.79
CA LEU A 169 40.07 1.96 6.81
C LEU A 169 41.49 1.83 6.24
N ASP A 170 41.77 0.75 5.49
CA ASP A 170 43.07 0.55 4.84
C ASP A 170 43.34 1.61 3.75
N TRP A 171 42.33 2.00 2.98
CA TRP A 171 42.47 3.08 1.99
C TRP A 171 42.75 4.42 2.66
N GLY A 172 42.03 4.76 3.73
CA GLY A 172 42.24 5.99 4.50
C GLY A 172 43.66 6.08 5.08
N TYR A 173 44.15 4.97 5.63
CA TYR A 173 45.53 4.87 6.13
C TYR A 173 46.56 5.04 4.98
N LYS A 174 46.37 4.36 3.85
CA LYS A 174 47.26 4.47 2.68
C LYS A 174 47.29 5.87 2.06
N LEU A 175 46.17 6.59 2.11
CA LEU A 175 46.07 7.97 1.62
C LEU A 175 46.58 8.99 2.65
N GLY A 176 46.82 8.60 3.90
CA GLY A 176 47.17 9.53 4.98
C GLY A 176 46.03 10.50 5.32
N TYR A 177 44.77 10.07 5.17
CA TYR A 177 43.60 10.90 5.46
C TYR A 177 43.46 11.14 6.97
N GLU A 178 43.13 12.37 7.37
CA GLU A 178 43.01 12.74 8.79
C GLU A 178 42.04 11.81 9.53
N GLY A 179 42.48 11.27 10.67
CA GLY A 179 41.71 10.32 11.49
C GLY A 179 41.97 8.83 11.21
N TYR A 180 42.73 8.47 10.17
CA TYR A 180 43.06 7.07 9.83
C TYR A 180 44.54 6.76 10.14
N LEU A 181 44.84 6.62 11.43
CA LEU A 181 46.23 6.55 11.94
C LEU A 181 46.84 5.14 11.95
N ALA A 182 46.03 4.10 11.80
CA ALA A 182 46.46 2.71 11.87
C ALA A 182 45.84 1.88 10.74
N PRO A 183 46.52 0.83 10.26
CA PRO A 183 45.96 -0.11 9.29
C PRO A 183 44.76 -0.87 9.88
N ALA A 184 43.85 -1.32 9.03
CA ALA A 184 42.60 -1.95 9.46
C ALA A 184 42.82 -3.23 10.30
N SER A 185 43.93 -3.93 10.07
CA SER A 185 44.33 -5.12 10.83
C SER A 185 44.65 -4.85 12.30
N GLU A 186 45.10 -3.64 12.64
CA GLU A 186 45.39 -3.24 14.03
C GLU A 186 44.13 -2.75 14.74
N ILE A 187 43.25 -2.06 14.02
CA ILE A 187 41.99 -1.56 14.57
C ILE A 187 41.06 -2.74 14.88
N TRP A 188 40.95 -3.72 13.97
CA TRP A 188 40.06 -4.88 14.08
C TRP A 188 40.82 -6.21 13.94
N PRO A 189 41.51 -6.67 14.99
CA PRO A 189 42.25 -7.93 14.95
C PRO A 189 41.28 -9.12 14.82
N GLY A 190 41.56 -10.03 13.88
CA GLY A 190 40.80 -11.28 13.67
C GLY A 190 39.50 -11.15 12.86
N VAL A 191 38.95 -9.95 12.70
CA VAL A 191 37.76 -9.70 11.86
C VAL A 191 37.91 -10.18 10.42
N PRO A 192 39.02 -9.92 9.69
CA PRO A 192 39.15 -10.42 8.31
C PRO A 192 39.06 -11.95 8.19
N ALA A 193 39.61 -12.69 9.16
CA ALA A 193 39.52 -14.16 9.15
C ALA A 193 38.08 -14.64 9.41
N VAL A 194 37.37 -13.99 10.33
CA VAL A 194 35.95 -14.27 10.62
C VAL A 194 35.08 -13.96 9.40
N LEU A 195 35.27 -12.81 8.76
CA LEU A 195 34.52 -12.41 7.57
C LEU A 195 34.74 -13.40 6.41
N GLN A 196 35.98 -13.84 6.19
CA GLN A 196 36.30 -14.85 5.19
C GLN A 196 35.61 -16.19 5.48
N ALA A 197 35.65 -16.66 6.73
CA ALA A 197 34.97 -17.90 7.13
C ALA A 197 33.45 -17.82 6.94
N VAL A 198 32.85 -16.67 7.28
CA VAL A 198 31.43 -16.40 7.11
C VAL A 198 31.05 -16.30 5.62
N GLU A 199 31.89 -15.72 4.77
CA GLU A 199 31.64 -15.68 3.32
C GLU A 199 31.66 -17.08 2.70
N ILE A 200 32.59 -17.94 3.11
CA ILE A 200 32.62 -19.35 2.69
C ILE A 200 31.35 -20.08 3.18
N LEU A 201 30.96 -19.86 4.43
CA LEU A 201 29.74 -20.45 4.99
C LEU A 201 28.50 -20.04 4.17
N PHE A 202 28.30 -18.76 3.90
CA PHE A 202 27.17 -18.33 3.08
C PHE A 202 27.22 -18.88 1.65
N GLY A 203 28.38 -18.85 1.02
CA GLY A 203 28.56 -19.39 -0.32
C GLY A 203 28.20 -20.88 -0.42
N THR A 204 28.62 -21.68 0.57
CA THR A 204 28.25 -23.10 0.64
C THR A 204 26.75 -23.32 0.86
N LEU A 205 26.10 -22.51 1.70
CA LEU A 205 24.65 -22.56 1.91
C LEU A 205 23.87 -22.20 0.62
N PHE A 206 24.32 -21.20 -0.15
CA PHE A 206 23.69 -20.85 -1.43
C PHE A 206 23.94 -21.90 -2.53
N CYS A 207 25.09 -22.57 -2.52
CA CYS A 207 25.31 -23.73 -3.38
C CYS A 207 24.30 -24.84 -3.07
N LEU A 208 24.11 -25.13 -1.77
CA LEU A 208 23.14 -26.12 -1.32
C LEU A 208 21.70 -25.74 -1.70
N GLU A 209 21.33 -24.46 -1.55
CA GLU A 209 20.04 -23.92 -2.02
C GLU A 209 19.82 -24.21 -3.51
N CYS A 210 20.82 -23.88 -4.34
CA CYS A 210 20.76 -24.05 -5.78
C CYS A 210 20.64 -25.52 -6.19
N ILE A 211 21.38 -26.42 -5.52
CA ILE A 211 21.31 -27.87 -5.75
C ILE A 211 19.93 -28.40 -5.37
N LEU A 212 19.40 -28.01 -4.20
CA LEU A 212 18.07 -28.43 -3.75
C LEU A 212 16.98 -27.98 -4.73
N LYS A 213 17.04 -26.73 -5.20
CA LYS A 213 16.14 -26.20 -6.24
C LYS A 213 16.27 -26.97 -7.56
N GLY A 214 17.50 -27.28 -7.98
CA GLY A 214 17.75 -28.08 -9.19
C GLY A 214 17.17 -29.49 -9.11
N VAL A 215 17.32 -30.18 -7.96
CA VAL A 215 16.76 -31.52 -7.74
C VAL A 215 15.23 -31.50 -7.66
N ALA A 216 14.65 -30.49 -7.00
CA ALA A 216 13.21 -30.33 -6.87
C ALA A 216 12.53 -30.04 -8.22
N TYR A 217 13.02 -29.05 -8.97
CA TYR A 217 12.37 -28.57 -10.19
C TYR A 217 12.81 -29.30 -11.47
N ARG A 218 13.92 -30.06 -11.44
CA ARG A 218 14.45 -30.82 -12.59
C ARG A 218 14.54 -29.94 -13.84
N LEU A 219 13.87 -30.32 -14.93
CA LEU A 219 13.82 -29.54 -16.19
C LEU A 219 13.07 -28.20 -16.05
N GLY A 220 12.20 -28.06 -15.06
CA GLY A 220 11.50 -26.81 -14.75
C GLY A 220 12.42 -25.73 -14.17
N PHE A 221 13.59 -26.11 -13.61
CA PHE A 221 14.57 -25.17 -13.07
C PHE A 221 15.03 -24.15 -14.13
N PHE A 222 15.28 -24.61 -15.36
CA PHE A 222 15.81 -23.79 -16.45
C PHE A 222 14.77 -22.87 -17.12
N ARG A 223 13.49 -22.99 -16.77
CA ARG A 223 12.42 -22.16 -17.35
C ARG A 223 12.27 -20.83 -16.62
N GLU A 224 12.72 -20.75 -15.38
CA GLU A 224 12.59 -19.56 -14.54
C GLU A 224 13.86 -18.71 -14.61
N PHE A 225 13.74 -17.45 -15.06
CA PHE A 225 14.87 -16.51 -15.23
C PHE A 225 15.74 -16.41 -13.97
N TRP A 226 15.10 -16.39 -12.83
CA TRP A 226 15.79 -16.17 -11.59
C TRP A 226 16.55 -17.39 -11.06
N ASN A 227 16.16 -18.60 -11.45
CA ASN A 227 16.94 -19.81 -11.14
C ASN A 227 18.24 -19.83 -11.96
N TRP A 228 18.20 -19.33 -13.20
CA TRP A 228 19.42 -19.07 -14.00
C TRP A 228 20.32 -18.03 -13.33
N PHE A 229 19.73 -16.96 -12.78
CA PHE A 229 20.47 -15.94 -12.06
C PHE A 229 21.15 -16.51 -10.80
N ASP A 230 20.43 -17.30 -10.00
CA ASP A 230 20.98 -17.97 -8.82
C ASP A 230 22.13 -18.93 -9.18
N LEU A 231 21.97 -19.70 -10.27
CA LEU A 231 23.04 -20.58 -10.78
C LEU A 231 24.28 -19.78 -11.21
N CYS A 232 24.08 -18.68 -11.94
CA CYS A 232 25.17 -17.81 -12.39
C CYS A 232 25.95 -17.24 -11.20
N LEU A 233 25.25 -16.75 -10.17
CA LEU A 233 25.87 -16.22 -8.95
C LEU A 233 26.68 -17.29 -8.20
N VAL A 234 26.14 -18.50 -8.08
CA VAL A 234 26.85 -19.62 -7.44
C VAL A 234 28.11 -19.98 -8.23
N LEU A 235 28.03 -20.06 -9.56
CA LEU A 235 29.20 -20.34 -10.40
C LEU A 235 30.27 -19.25 -10.30
N LEU A 236 29.86 -17.97 -10.27
CA LEU A 236 30.77 -16.84 -10.10
C LEU A 236 31.44 -16.84 -8.72
N TRP A 237 30.71 -17.21 -7.67
CA TRP A 237 31.27 -17.36 -6.33
C TRP A 237 32.27 -18.54 -6.25
N ILE A 238 31.96 -19.68 -6.86
CA ILE A 238 32.89 -20.82 -6.95
C ILE A 238 34.16 -20.38 -7.70
N PHE A 239 34.00 -19.68 -8.81
CA PHE A 239 35.12 -19.17 -9.60
C PHE A 239 35.99 -18.20 -8.79
N ASP A 240 35.39 -17.25 -8.07
CA ASP A 240 36.11 -16.30 -7.20
C ASP A 240 36.87 -17.05 -6.08
N THR A 241 36.23 -18.02 -5.43
CA THR A 241 36.84 -18.83 -4.36
C THR A 241 38.05 -19.64 -4.87
N VAL A 242 37.95 -20.22 -6.07
CA VAL A 242 39.05 -20.97 -6.70
C VAL A 242 40.18 -20.03 -7.12
N LEU A 243 39.85 -18.85 -7.66
CA LEU A 243 40.83 -17.86 -8.08
C LEU A 243 41.66 -17.30 -6.94
N VAL A 244 41.14 -17.25 -5.70
CA VAL A 244 41.94 -16.85 -4.52
C VAL A 244 43.12 -17.81 -4.29
N VAL A 245 43.01 -19.06 -4.70
CA VAL A 245 44.09 -20.08 -4.56
C VAL A 245 45.13 -19.96 -5.68
N VAL A 246 44.79 -19.32 -6.80
CA VAL A 246 45.71 -19.13 -7.93
C VAL A 246 46.26 -17.70 -7.89
N PRO A 247 47.59 -17.49 -7.85
CA PRO A 247 48.18 -16.16 -7.76
C PRO A 247 48.15 -15.45 -9.13
N VAL A 248 46.95 -15.07 -9.58
CA VAL A 248 46.77 -14.18 -10.74
C VAL A 248 46.38 -12.82 -10.18
N GLU A 249 47.19 -11.79 -10.43
CA GLU A 249 46.77 -10.41 -10.17
C GLU A 249 46.29 -9.80 -11.49
N SER A 250 44.97 -9.70 -11.66
CA SER A 250 44.36 -9.06 -12.82
C SER A 250 43.31 -8.04 -12.40
N PRO A 251 43.26 -6.85 -13.03
CA PRO A 251 42.19 -5.88 -12.79
C PRO A 251 40.79 -6.45 -13.07
N ALA A 252 40.67 -7.48 -13.91
CA ALA A 252 39.41 -8.20 -14.12
C ALA A 252 38.92 -8.93 -12.85
N LEU A 253 39.84 -9.38 -11.99
CA LEU A 253 39.50 -10.01 -10.71
C LEU A 253 38.88 -9.00 -9.73
N ARG A 254 39.25 -7.72 -9.82
CA ARG A 254 38.58 -6.65 -9.05
C ARG A 254 37.13 -6.47 -9.47
N LEU A 255 36.82 -6.62 -10.75
CA LEU A 255 35.43 -6.55 -11.25
C LEU A 255 34.61 -7.77 -10.82
N ILE A 256 35.20 -8.96 -10.77
CA ILE A 256 34.55 -10.18 -10.26
C ILE A 256 34.18 -10.01 -8.78
N ARG A 257 35.02 -9.34 -7.99
CA ARG A 257 34.67 -8.96 -6.61
C ARG A 257 33.52 -7.95 -6.50
N LEU A 258 33.16 -7.23 -7.56
CA LEU A 258 31.95 -6.37 -7.57
C LEU A 258 30.70 -7.15 -7.98
N VAL A 259 30.85 -8.20 -8.77
CA VAL A 259 29.74 -9.10 -9.15
C VAL A 259 29.11 -9.75 -7.92
N ARG A 260 29.86 -9.97 -6.84
CA ARG A 260 29.28 -10.43 -5.57
C ARG A 260 28.23 -9.48 -5.02
N LEU A 261 28.21 -8.18 -5.37
CA LEU A 261 27.14 -7.25 -4.99
C LEU A 261 25.80 -7.61 -5.64
N LEU A 262 25.82 -8.27 -6.81
CA LEU A 262 24.62 -8.72 -7.51
C LEU A 262 23.83 -9.75 -6.69
N ARG A 263 24.45 -10.41 -5.70
CA ARG A 263 23.76 -11.26 -4.73
C ARG A 263 22.64 -10.51 -3.98
N LEU A 264 22.79 -9.19 -3.79
CA LEU A 264 21.76 -8.33 -3.18
C LEU A 264 20.50 -8.23 -4.02
N VAL A 265 20.58 -8.45 -5.35
CA VAL A 265 19.40 -8.50 -6.21
C VAL A 265 18.48 -9.66 -5.81
N LYS A 266 19.00 -10.72 -5.16
CA LYS A 266 18.15 -11.78 -4.59
C LYS A 266 17.22 -11.28 -3.47
N LEU A 267 17.54 -10.18 -2.77
CA LEU A 267 16.61 -9.54 -1.82
C LEU A 267 15.34 -9.04 -2.52
N VAL A 268 15.41 -8.66 -3.80
CA VAL A 268 14.21 -8.30 -4.57
C VAL A 268 13.26 -9.49 -4.68
N ARG A 269 13.81 -10.72 -4.75
CA ARG A 269 13.03 -11.96 -4.74
C ARG A 269 12.45 -12.28 -3.37
N ALA A 270 13.20 -12.04 -2.30
CA ALA A 270 12.69 -12.12 -0.94
C ALA A 270 11.48 -11.22 -0.72
N VAL A 271 11.56 -9.99 -1.25
CA VAL A 271 10.50 -8.97 -1.21
C VAL A 271 9.23 -9.47 -1.95
N GLN A 272 9.38 -10.32 -2.97
CA GLN A 272 8.25 -10.98 -3.65
C GLN A 272 7.58 -12.09 -2.84
N GLY A 273 8.15 -12.52 -1.72
CA GLY A 273 7.51 -13.50 -0.80
C GLY A 273 6.57 -12.85 0.22
N PHE A 274 6.64 -11.52 0.38
CA PHE A 274 5.82 -10.78 1.34
C PHE A 274 4.68 -10.06 0.62
N ASP A 275 3.45 -10.50 0.86
CA ASP A 275 2.25 -9.99 0.19
C ASP A 275 2.14 -8.45 0.20
N SER A 276 2.41 -7.80 1.33
CA SER A 276 2.36 -6.34 1.43
C SER A 276 3.46 -5.63 0.63
N LEU A 277 4.63 -6.26 0.48
CA LEU A 277 5.75 -5.71 -0.28
C LEU A 277 5.61 -5.98 -1.78
N ILE A 278 5.02 -7.11 -2.19
CA ILE A 278 4.63 -7.39 -3.59
C ILE A 278 3.70 -6.29 -4.10
N VAL A 279 2.74 -5.92 -3.27
CA VAL A 279 1.77 -4.87 -3.55
C VAL A 279 2.47 -3.53 -3.74
N MET A 280 3.35 -3.15 -2.81
CA MET A 280 4.10 -1.89 -2.91
C MET A 280 5.04 -1.86 -4.12
N THR A 281 5.71 -2.99 -4.43
CA THR A 281 6.65 -3.07 -5.55
C THR A 281 5.95 -3.15 -6.91
N THR A 282 4.79 -3.80 -6.99
CA THR A 282 3.93 -3.79 -8.18
C THR A 282 3.39 -2.38 -8.43
N ALA A 283 2.88 -1.71 -7.39
CA ALA A 283 2.45 -0.31 -7.48
C ALA A 283 3.57 0.63 -7.92
N LEU A 284 4.79 0.44 -7.38
CA LEU A 284 5.96 1.20 -7.81
C LEU A 284 6.31 0.93 -9.27
N LYS A 285 6.33 -0.33 -9.70
CA LYS A 285 6.66 -0.74 -11.07
C LYS A 285 5.70 -0.13 -12.09
N ASP A 286 4.41 -0.17 -11.80
CA ASP A 286 3.38 0.39 -12.68
C ASP A 286 3.49 1.92 -12.75
N SER A 287 3.92 2.56 -11.66
CA SER A 287 4.15 4.01 -11.60
C SER A 287 5.43 4.48 -12.33
N VAL A 288 6.35 3.57 -12.71
CA VAL A 288 7.62 3.93 -13.38
C VAL A 288 7.37 4.63 -14.71
N ASN A 289 6.36 4.21 -15.48
CA ASN A 289 6.08 4.82 -16.78
C ASN A 289 5.66 6.30 -16.64
N ALA A 290 4.74 6.59 -15.71
CA ALA A 290 4.33 7.95 -15.43
C ALA A 290 5.50 8.81 -14.91
N LEU A 291 6.29 8.26 -13.97
CA LEU A 291 7.47 8.94 -13.43
C LEU A 291 8.51 9.25 -14.50
N PHE A 292 8.72 8.33 -15.45
CA PHE A 292 9.67 8.52 -16.55
C PHE A 292 9.32 9.73 -17.39
N TRP A 293 8.06 9.89 -17.80
CA TRP A 293 7.64 11.03 -18.62
C TRP A 293 7.76 12.36 -17.87
N VAL A 294 7.40 12.36 -16.60
CA VAL A 294 7.51 13.54 -15.74
C VAL A 294 8.97 13.93 -15.53
N ALA A 295 9.85 12.96 -15.27
CA ALA A 295 11.29 13.17 -15.16
C ALA A 295 11.90 13.67 -16.49
N MET A 296 11.44 13.16 -17.64
CA MET A 296 11.88 13.64 -18.96
C MET A 296 11.50 15.11 -19.19
N ILE A 297 10.28 15.52 -18.85
CA ILE A 297 9.87 16.93 -18.96
C ILE A 297 10.74 17.82 -18.08
N MET A 298 10.99 17.41 -16.83
CA MET A 298 11.88 18.13 -15.93
C MET A 298 13.30 18.24 -16.48
N LEU A 299 13.83 17.13 -17.01
CA LEU A 299 15.17 17.10 -17.61
C LEU A 299 15.27 18.13 -18.75
N VAL A 300 14.24 18.25 -19.60
CA VAL A 300 14.21 19.25 -20.68
C VAL A 300 14.22 20.67 -20.12
N VAL A 301 13.42 20.96 -19.10
CA VAL A 301 13.38 22.28 -18.45
C VAL A 301 14.73 22.62 -17.81
N GLU A 302 15.34 21.68 -17.08
CA GLU A 302 16.67 21.87 -16.47
C GLU A 302 17.77 22.06 -17.52
N MET A 303 17.73 21.31 -18.63
CA MET A 303 18.66 21.48 -19.74
C MET A 303 18.54 22.88 -20.36
N MET A 304 17.32 23.42 -20.50
CA MET A 304 17.13 24.77 -21.01
C MET A 304 17.78 25.83 -20.11
N PHE A 305 17.56 25.75 -18.79
CA PHE A 305 18.20 26.68 -17.85
C PHE A 305 19.71 26.50 -17.78
N ALA A 306 20.21 25.26 -17.83
CA ALA A 306 21.64 24.96 -17.83
C ALA A 306 22.34 25.56 -19.06
N LEU A 307 21.75 25.41 -20.25
CA LEU A 307 22.26 26.00 -21.48
C LEU A 307 22.20 27.53 -21.44
N LEU A 308 21.09 28.11 -20.97
CA LEU A 308 20.93 29.56 -20.86
C LEU A 308 21.97 30.15 -19.92
N LEU A 309 22.14 29.62 -18.71
CA LEU A 309 23.15 30.11 -17.76
C LEU A 309 24.57 29.87 -18.27
N ASN A 310 24.87 28.71 -18.87
CA ASN A 310 26.18 28.48 -19.48
C ASN A 310 26.50 29.54 -20.54
N GLN A 311 25.60 29.80 -21.48
CA GLN A 311 25.83 30.78 -22.56
C GLN A 311 25.93 32.21 -22.02
N VAL A 312 25.03 32.61 -21.12
CA VAL A 312 25.00 33.95 -20.54
C VAL A 312 26.22 34.22 -19.66
N LEU A 313 26.60 33.27 -18.80
CA LEU A 313 27.74 33.43 -17.89
C LEU A 313 29.07 33.34 -18.62
N MET A 314 29.25 32.37 -19.52
CA MET A 314 30.49 32.29 -20.29
C MET A 314 30.63 33.48 -21.23
N GLY A 315 29.54 33.95 -21.85
CA GLY A 315 29.53 35.20 -22.60
C GLY A 315 30.00 36.38 -21.75
N MET A 316 29.45 36.56 -20.55
CA MET A 316 29.88 37.65 -19.65
C MET A 316 31.34 37.52 -19.21
N VAL A 317 31.81 36.31 -18.87
CA VAL A 317 33.19 36.08 -18.42
C VAL A 317 34.21 36.36 -19.52
N PHE A 318 33.92 35.98 -20.78
CA PHE A 318 34.87 36.08 -21.88
C PHE A 318 34.73 37.36 -22.73
N ASP A 319 33.55 38.01 -22.80
CA ASP A 319 33.37 39.29 -23.51
C ASP A 319 33.69 40.51 -22.63
N SER A 320 33.53 40.40 -21.30
CA SER A 320 33.79 41.52 -20.37
C SER A 320 35.27 41.54 -19.99
N GLY A 321 36.11 42.10 -20.86
CA GLY A 321 37.58 42.09 -20.75
C GLY A 321 38.22 42.86 -19.57
N SER A 322 37.85 42.55 -18.32
CA SER A 322 38.58 42.73 -17.04
C SER A 322 37.67 42.86 -15.79
N HIS A 323 36.37 42.55 -15.85
CA HIS A 323 35.44 42.82 -14.73
C HIS A 323 35.47 41.77 -13.60
N TYR A 324 35.93 40.55 -13.89
CA TYR A 324 35.95 39.43 -12.94
C TYR A 324 37.38 39.12 -12.49
N THR A 325 37.55 38.82 -11.21
CA THR A 325 38.83 38.33 -10.67
C THR A 325 39.13 36.92 -11.20
N PRO A 326 40.41 36.50 -11.29
CA PRO A 326 40.75 35.15 -11.75
C PRO A 326 40.10 34.03 -10.92
N GLU A 327 39.94 34.24 -9.61
CA GLU A 327 39.29 33.30 -8.70
C GLU A 327 37.79 33.15 -9.01
N GLU A 328 37.09 34.26 -9.28
CA GLU A 328 35.67 34.25 -9.67
C GLU A 328 35.45 33.58 -11.02
N GLN A 329 36.37 33.78 -11.98
CA GLN A 329 36.30 33.12 -13.29
C GLN A 329 36.45 31.61 -13.16
N GLU A 330 37.41 31.14 -12.34
CA GLU A 330 37.58 29.73 -12.06
C GLU A 330 36.34 29.14 -11.39
N LEU A 331 35.75 29.86 -10.43
CA LEU A 331 34.56 29.43 -9.71
C LEU A 331 33.34 29.35 -10.64
N LEU A 332 33.09 30.36 -11.48
CA LEU A 332 32.03 30.32 -12.49
C LEU A 332 32.24 29.19 -13.49
N PHE A 333 33.49 28.93 -13.90
CA PHE A 333 33.81 27.84 -14.81
C PHE A 333 33.63 26.44 -14.15
N LYS A 334 33.86 26.33 -12.85
CA LYS A 334 33.61 25.11 -12.08
C LYS A 334 32.12 24.73 -12.06
N TYR A 335 31.23 25.71 -11.89
CA TYR A 335 29.79 25.48 -11.83
C TYR A 335 29.11 25.47 -13.21
N PHE A 336 29.45 26.42 -14.08
CA PHE A 336 28.73 26.66 -15.34
C PHE A 336 29.62 26.60 -16.58
N GLY A 337 30.89 26.22 -16.49
CA GLY A 337 31.85 26.30 -17.61
C GLY A 337 31.52 25.42 -18.81
N THR A 338 31.00 24.22 -18.57
CA THR A 338 30.61 23.28 -19.62
C THR A 338 29.17 22.83 -19.42
N PHE A 339 28.51 22.36 -20.47
CA PHE A 339 27.13 21.88 -20.37
C PHE A 339 26.92 20.81 -19.28
N PRO A 340 27.74 19.74 -19.14
CA PRO A 340 27.55 18.76 -18.07
C PRO A 340 27.71 19.36 -16.66
N ARG A 341 28.60 20.35 -16.50
CA ARG A 341 28.76 21.09 -15.23
C ARG A 341 27.54 21.94 -14.94
N ALA A 342 27.07 22.72 -15.92
CA ALA A 342 25.87 23.54 -15.78
C ALA A 342 24.63 22.70 -15.50
N MET A 343 24.50 21.53 -16.15
CA MET A 343 23.42 20.58 -15.92
C MET A 343 23.45 20.02 -14.50
N LEU A 344 24.62 19.57 -14.03
CA LEU A 344 24.79 19.09 -12.66
C LEU A 344 24.50 20.20 -11.63
N THR A 345 24.95 21.42 -11.90
CA THR A 345 24.69 22.59 -11.06
C THR A 345 23.20 22.91 -11.00
N MET A 346 22.49 22.90 -12.13
CA MET A 346 21.03 23.11 -12.16
C MET A 346 20.28 22.00 -11.43
N PHE A 347 20.70 20.75 -11.57
CA PHE A 347 20.12 19.63 -10.83
C PHE A 347 20.31 19.79 -9.30
N GLN A 348 21.51 20.17 -8.86
CA GLN A 348 21.78 20.49 -7.44
C GLN A 348 20.97 21.70 -6.96
N PHE A 349 20.80 22.70 -7.82
CA PHE A 349 19.99 23.89 -7.58
C PHE A 349 18.51 23.53 -7.37
N THR A 350 17.96 22.59 -8.17
CA THR A 350 16.59 22.10 -8.00
C THR A 350 16.42 21.35 -6.67
N LEU A 351 17.33 20.44 -6.33
CA LEU A 351 17.18 19.50 -5.22
C LEU A 351 17.45 20.07 -3.82
N GLY A 352 18.32 21.08 -3.65
CA GLY A 352 18.52 21.64 -2.31
C GLY A 352 19.68 22.62 -2.11
N THR A 353 20.72 22.59 -2.93
CA THR A 353 21.94 23.41 -2.73
C THR A 353 21.84 24.79 -3.41
N TRP A 354 20.62 25.29 -3.60
CA TRP A 354 20.34 26.52 -4.34
C TRP A 354 20.91 27.78 -3.68
N ALA A 355 21.10 27.78 -2.36
CA ALA A 355 21.56 28.97 -1.63
C ALA A 355 23.01 29.33 -1.96
N GLU A 356 23.90 28.35 -2.07
CA GLU A 356 25.32 28.58 -2.39
C GLU A 356 25.49 29.09 -3.82
N VAL A 357 24.84 28.42 -4.78
CA VAL A 357 24.89 28.79 -6.20
C VAL A 357 24.15 30.11 -6.46
N GLY A 358 23.03 30.35 -5.77
CA GLY A 358 22.26 31.59 -5.88
C GLY A 358 23.05 32.79 -5.35
N ARG A 359 23.73 32.65 -4.21
CA ARG A 359 24.61 33.69 -3.66
C ARG A 359 25.81 33.94 -4.56
N LEU A 360 26.43 32.88 -5.10
CA LEU A 360 27.50 33.01 -6.09
C LEU A 360 27.05 33.87 -7.29
N LEU A 361 25.88 33.58 -7.87
CA LEU A 361 25.36 34.37 -8.99
C LEU A 361 25.05 35.82 -8.60
N GLN A 362 24.52 36.03 -7.40
CA GLN A 362 24.16 37.36 -6.90
C GLN A 362 25.38 38.25 -6.61
N GLU A 363 26.37 37.70 -5.91
CA GLU A 363 27.53 38.43 -5.41
C GLU A 363 28.60 38.61 -6.48
N THR A 364 28.83 37.60 -7.32
CA THR A 364 29.86 37.65 -8.36
C THR A 364 29.37 38.25 -9.67
N VAL A 365 28.15 37.94 -10.12
CA VAL A 365 27.69 38.31 -11.47
C VAL A 365 26.87 39.58 -11.45
N SER A 366 25.72 39.57 -10.77
CA SER A 366 24.87 40.75 -10.61
C SER A 366 23.78 40.49 -9.56
N PRO A 367 23.42 41.50 -8.76
CA PRO A 367 22.29 41.41 -7.83
C PRO A 367 20.96 40.98 -8.48
N ASN A 368 20.79 41.22 -9.79
CA ASN A 368 19.58 40.85 -10.54
C ASN A 368 19.37 39.34 -10.64
N PHE A 369 20.43 38.53 -10.53
CA PHE A 369 20.32 37.07 -10.50
C PHE A 369 19.59 36.55 -9.24
N ASN A 370 19.39 37.37 -8.23
CA ASN A 370 18.54 37.04 -7.09
C ASN A 370 17.07 36.83 -7.53
N ILE A 371 16.57 37.65 -8.45
CA ILE A 371 15.21 37.51 -8.99
C ILE A 371 15.09 36.16 -9.72
N PHE A 372 16.06 35.85 -10.58
CA PHE A 372 16.13 34.56 -11.28
C PHE A 372 16.16 33.38 -10.29
N THR A 373 17.01 33.44 -9.26
CA THR A 373 17.18 32.39 -8.24
C THR A 373 15.87 32.12 -7.50
N ILE A 374 15.21 33.18 -7.01
CA ILE A 374 13.94 33.08 -6.28
C ILE A 374 12.85 32.54 -7.21
N LEU A 375 12.73 33.09 -8.43
CA LEU A 375 11.71 32.69 -9.39
C LEU A 375 11.86 31.22 -9.78
N HIS A 376 13.08 30.78 -10.09
CA HIS A 376 13.38 29.38 -10.35
C HIS A 376 12.96 28.49 -9.17
N LYS A 377 13.28 28.91 -7.94
CA LYS A 377 12.94 28.09 -6.76
C LYS A 377 11.43 27.98 -6.53
N VAL A 378 10.68 29.06 -6.74
CA VAL A 378 9.21 29.04 -6.62
C VAL A 378 8.57 28.18 -7.71
N ILE A 379 9.00 28.34 -8.96
CA ILE A 379 8.41 27.62 -10.10
C ILE A 379 8.89 26.17 -10.13
N VAL A 380 10.19 25.94 -10.35
CA VAL A 380 10.73 24.59 -10.55
C VAL A 380 10.81 23.85 -9.22
N GLY A 381 11.32 24.52 -8.17
CA GLY A 381 11.58 23.89 -6.88
C GLY A 381 10.32 23.55 -6.07
N PHE A 382 9.32 24.42 -6.02
CA PHE A 382 8.08 24.18 -5.26
C PHE A 382 6.94 23.71 -6.14
N ALA A 383 6.63 24.43 -7.23
CA ALA A 383 5.48 24.09 -8.06
C ALA A 383 5.71 22.82 -8.88
N CYS A 384 6.79 22.72 -9.66
CA CYS A 384 7.04 21.55 -10.48
C CYS A 384 7.27 20.30 -9.61
N ILE A 385 8.25 20.28 -8.70
CA ILE A 385 8.48 19.11 -7.82
C ILE A 385 7.21 18.71 -7.04
N GLY A 386 6.44 19.70 -6.55
CA GLY A 386 5.17 19.44 -5.87
C GLY A 386 4.15 18.71 -6.77
N VAL A 387 4.02 19.14 -8.03
CA VAL A 387 3.16 18.47 -9.02
C VAL A 387 3.65 17.06 -9.32
N ILE A 388 4.97 16.84 -9.46
CA ILE A 388 5.55 15.51 -9.68
C ILE A 388 5.19 14.57 -8.53
N ASN A 389 5.42 15.01 -7.30
CA ASN A 389 5.10 14.23 -6.11
C ASN A 389 3.60 13.94 -6.01
N GLY A 390 2.75 14.91 -6.38
CA GLY A 390 1.30 14.74 -6.44
C GLY A 390 0.86 13.71 -7.47
N VAL A 391 1.37 13.80 -8.70
CA VAL A 391 1.07 12.84 -9.79
C VAL A 391 1.57 11.44 -9.42
N PHE A 392 2.79 11.33 -8.87
CA PHE A 392 3.34 10.06 -8.42
C PHE A 392 2.49 9.42 -7.32
N MET A 393 2.05 10.21 -6.34
CA MET A 393 1.18 9.72 -5.26
C MET A 393 -0.20 9.32 -5.77
N GLN A 394 -0.78 10.07 -6.71
CA GLN A 394 -2.05 9.73 -7.34
C GLN A 394 -1.97 8.42 -8.12
N GLU A 395 -0.90 8.22 -8.90
CA GLU A 395 -0.71 6.99 -9.66
C GLU A 395 -0.46 5.79 -8.73
N THR A 396 0.32 5.97 -7.67
CA THR A 396 0.53 4.94 -6.64
C THR A 396 -0.79 4.54 -5.97
N MET A 397 -1.62 5.53 -5.59
CA MET A 397 -2.93 5.28 -4.99
C MET A 397 -3.89 4.58 -5.96
N ARG A 398 -3.86 4.96 -7.24
CA ARG A 398 -4.65 4.32 -8.30
C ARG A 398 -4.32 2.83 -8.40
N VAL A 399 -3.03 2.49 -8.45
CA VAL A 399 -2.59 1.09 -8.52
C VAL A 399 -2.94 0.32 -7.24
N ALA A 400 -2.76 0.93 -6.07
CA ALA A 400 -3.14 0.32 -4.79
C ALA A 400 -4.66 0.02 -4.70
N GLN A 401 -5.50 0.82 -5.35
CA GLN A 401 -6.95 0.59 -5.40
C GLN A 401 -7.38 -0.37 -6.51
N SER A 402 -6.66 -0.41 -7.63
CA SER A 402 -7.02 -1.24 -8.80
C SER A 402 -6.43 -2.64 -8.77
N ASP A 403 -5.49 -2.94 -7.89
CA ASP A 403 -4.90 -4.27 -7.81
C ASP A 403 -5.90 -5.24 -7.17
N ASP A 404 -6.52 -6.05 -8.05
CA ASP A 404 -7.55 -7.04 -7.71
C ASP A 404 -7.10 -7.96 -6.58
N ILE A 405 -5.80 -8.26 -6.47
CA ILE A 405 -5.24 -9.12 -5.42
C ILE A 405 -5.33 -8.45 -4.05
N ILE A 406 -5.07 -7.15 -3.95
CA ILE A 406 -5.19 -6.39 -2.71
C ILE A 406 -6.66 -6.30 -2.33
N MET A 407 -7.50 -5.89 -3.29
CA MET A 407 -8.93 -5.74 -3.05
C MET A 407 -9.55 -7.06 -2.61
N MET A 408 -9.22 -8.18 -3.26
CA MET A 408 -9.71 -9.51 -2.85
C MET A 408 -9.21 -9.93 -1.47
N ARG A 409 -7.95 -9.63 -1.12
CA ARG A 409 -7.39 -9.93 0.21
C ARG A 409 -8.04 -9.11 1.31
N ASP A 410 -8.27 -7.83 1.06
CA ASP A 410 -8.95 -6.95 2.00
C ASP A 410 -10.41 -7.38 2.18
N VAL A 411 -11.11 -7.69 1.09
CA VAL A 411 -12.48 -8.23 1.15
C VAL A 411 -12.52 -9.55 1.93
N ALA A 412 -11.63 -10.51 1.63
CA ALA A 412 -11.59 -11.79 2.35
C ALA A 412 -11.22 -11.64 3.83
N ARG A 413 -10.31 -10.71 4.15
CA ARG A 413 -9.95 -10.38 5.54
C ARG A 413 -11.12 -9.76 6.28
N GLN A 414 -11.83 -8.84 5.65
CA GLN A 414 -13.04 -8.23 6.20
C GLN A 414 -14.14 -9.28 6.38
N GLU A 415 -14.34 -10.20 5.43
CA GLU A 415 -15.30 -11.31 5.57
C GLU A 415 -14.95 -12.21 6.77
N LYS A 416 -13.67 -12.55 6.95
CA LYS A 416 -13.23 -13.38 8.07
C LYS A 416 -13.40 -12.65 9.41
N LEU A 417 -13.02 -11.37 9.47
CA LEU A 417 -13.19 -10.54 10.67
C LEU A 417 -14.67 -10.37 11.02
N HIS A 418 -15.51 -10.13 10.03
CA HIS A 418 -16.96 -10.03 10.19
C HIS A 418 -17.52 -11.34 10.73
N ALA A 419 -17.20 -12.49 10.12
CA ALA A 419 -17.62 -13.79 10.61
C ALA A 419 -17.15 -14.08 12.05
N GLN A 420 -15.94 -13.67 12.43
CA GLN A 420 -15.44 -13.79 13.80
C GLN A 420 -16.24 -12.93 14.79
N LYS A 421 -16.53 -11.67 14.44
CA LYS A 421 -17.35 -10.76 15.26
C LYS A 421 -18.77 -11.30 15.41
N MET A 422 -19.39 -11.78 14.34
CA MET A 422 -20.73 -12.38 14.38
C MET A 422 -20.75 -13.65 15.23
N ARG A 423 -19.69 -14.49 15.17
CA ARG A 423 -19.56 -15.67 16.06
C ARG A 423 -19.41 -15.30 17.53
N ALA A 424 -18.69 -14.21 17.81
CA ALA A 424 -18.56 -13.72 19.18
C ALA A 424 -19.90 -13.22 19.71
N PHE A 425 -20.63 -12.44 18.91
CA PHE A 425 -21.97 -11.97 19.26
C PHE A 425 -22.96 -13.14 19.42
N PHE A 426 -22.95 -14.11 18.51
CA PHE A 426 -23.82 -15.28 18.59
C PHE A 426 -23.66 -16.02 19.93
N ARG A 427 -22.42 -16.24 20.37
CA ARG A 427 -22.14 -16.88 21.67
C ARG A 427 -22.53 -16.03 22.88
N TYR A 428 -22.63 -14.71 22.73
CA TYR A 428 -23.09 -13.82 23.78
C TYR A 428 -24.63 -13.81 23.86
N ALA A 429 -25.29 -13.87 22.71
CA ALA A 429 -26.74 -13.80 22.60
C ALA A 429 -27.47 -15.13 22.87
N ASP A 430 -26.83 -16.25 22.52
CA ASP A 430 -27.34 -17.61 22.75
C ASP A 430 -27.16 -18.00 24.23
N HIS A 431 -28.11 -17.58 25.07
CA HIS A 431 -28.12 -17.89 26.50
C HIS A 431 -28.57 -19.32 26.79
N SER A 432 -29.45 -19.87 25.95
CA SER A 432 -29.98 -21.24 26.05
C SER A 432 -29.01 -22.32 25.56
N LYS A 433 -28.02 -21.95 24.74
CA LYS A 433 -27.04 -22.84 24.08
C LYS A 433 -27.68 -23.85 23.13
N ASP A 434 -28.83 -23.50 22.56
CA ASP A 434 -29.55 -24.36 21.61
C ASP A 434 -29.08 -24.16 20.16
N ALA A 435 -28.05 -23.34 19.95
CA ALA A 435 -27.50 -22.97 18.65
C ALA A 435 -28.47 -22.17 17.76
N HIS A 436 -29.50 -21.57 18.35
CA HIS A 436 -30.39 -20.60 17.75
C HIS A 436 -30.51 -19.37 18.66
N ILE A 437 -30.82 -18.21 18.08
CA ILE A 437 -31.18 -17.03 18.88
C ILE A 437 -32.68 -16.84 18.75
N THR A 438 -33.39 -17.12 19.83
CA THR A 438 -34.85 -16.93 19.87
C THR A 438 -35.21 -15.45 19.92
N ARG A 439 -36.44 -15.11 19.53
CA ARG A 439 -36.92 -13.71 19.55
C ARG A 439 -36.86 -13.07 20.94
N GLU A 440 -37.05 -13.87 21.99
CA GLU A 440 -36.95 -13.42 23.37
C GLU A 440 -35.50 -13.12 23.80
N GLU A 441 -34.56 -13.98 23.42
CA GLU A 441 -33.12 -13.75 23.64
C GLU A 441 -32.63 -12.53 22.86
N TRP A 442 -33.06 -12.40 21.61
CA TRP A 442 -32.77 -11.25 20.76
C TRP A 442 -33.21 -9.93 21.41
N LEU A 443 -34.45 -9.86 21.90
CA LEU A 443 -34.96 -8.68 22.59
C LEU A 443 -34.25 -8.42 23.92
N LYS A 444 -33.94 -9.45 24.71
CA LYS A 444 -33.18 -9.31 25.97
C LYS A 444 -31.76 -8.78 25.72
N VAL A 445 -31.09 -9.28 24.69
CA VAL A 445 -29.74 -8.85 24.32
C VAL A 445 -29.77 -7.39 23.86
N LEU A 446 -30.75 -7.02 23.03
CA LEU A 446 -30.92 -5.65 22.54
C LEU A 446 -31.41 -4.65 23.59
N GLN A 447 -31.95 -5.09 24.73
CA GLN A 447 -32.20 -4.21 25.88
C GLN A 447 -30.90 -3.78 26.58
N GLY A 448 -29.81 -4.53 26.41
CA GLY A 448 -28.49 -4.16 26.91
C GLY A 448 -27.85 -3.05 26.07
N GLY A 449 -27.44 -1.95 26.72
CA GLY A 449 -26.80 -0.81 26.03
C GLY A 449 -25.57 -1.19 25.20
N HIS A 450 -24.86 -2.25 25.59
CA HIS A 450 -23.70 -2.75 24.83
C HIS A 450 -24.11 -3.35 23.46
N ALA A 451 -25.19 -4.13 23.38
CA ALA A 451 -25.62 -4.73 22.12
C ALA A 451 -26.16 -3.66 21.15
N GLN A 452 -26.87 -2.65 21.68
CA GLN A 452 -27.35 -1.51 20.90
C GLN A 452 -26.19 -0.74 20.26
N ASN A 453 -25.16 -0.42 21.05
CA ASN A 453 -23.96 0.26 20.57
C ASN A 453 -23.22 -0.57 19.52
N TRP A 454 -23.24 -1.90 19.66
CA TRP A 454 -22.63 -2.81 18.69
C TRP A 454 -23.39 -2.82 17.34
N PHE A 455 -24.73 -2.89 17.35
CA PHE A 455 -25.55 -2.81 16.14
C PHE A 455 -25.44 -1.44 15.45
N ALA A 456 -25.46 -0.36 16.24
CA ALA A 456 -25.23 0.99 15.75
C ALA A 456 -23.84 1.11 15.10
N ALA A 457 -22.81 0.48 15.66
CA ALA A 457 -21.48 0.42 15.07
C ALA A 457 -21.42 -0.41 13.77
N GLN A 458 -22.36 -1.35 13.56
CA GLN A 458 -22.54 -2.06 12.28
C GLN A 458 -23.40 -1.28 11.27
N GLY A 459 -23.93 -0.10 11.64
CA GLY A 459 -24.79 0.70 10.77
C GLY A 459 -26.26 0.26 10.76
N LEU A 460 -26.67 -0.58 11.71
CA LEU A 460 -28.05 -1.01 11.90
C LEU A 460 -28.68 -0.19 13.03
N LYS A 461 -29.84 0.42 12.77
CA LYS A 461 -30.59 1.17 13.78
C LYS A 461 -31.45 0.22 14.61
N VAL A 462 -31.38 0.37 15.93
CA VAL A 462 -32.05 -0.52 16.91
C VAL A 462 -33.58 -0.34 16.92
N GLU A 463 -34.09 0.79 16.43
CA GLU A 463 -35.53 1.09 16.35
C GLU A 463 -36.31 0.05 15.51
N GLU A 464 -35.62 -0.71 14.66
CA GLU A 464 -36.18 -1.74 13.78
C GLU A 464 -35.81 -3.16 14.22
N ALA A 465 -35.44 -3.38 15.50
CA ALA A 465 -34.99 -4.68 16.02
C ALA A 465 -35.85 -5.88 15.62
N ASP A 466 -37.17 -5.74 15.62
CA ASP A 466 -38.14 -6.75 15.18
C ASP A 466 -38.16 -6.97 13.66
N ALA A 467 -37.98 -5.89 12.89
CA ALA A 467 -37.87 -5.97 11.43
C ALA A 467 -36.53 -6.61 11.03
N VAL A 468 -35.44 -6.29 11.75
CA VAL A 468 -34.14 -6.95 11.55
C VAL A 468 -34.23 -8.44 11.88
N PHE A 469 -34.91 -8.82 12.97
CA PHE A 469 -35.10 -10.24 13.31
C PHE A 469 -35.84 -10.99 12.18
N SER A 470 -36.94 -10.43 11.69
CA SER A 470 -37.73 -11.07 10.61
C SER A 470 -37.02 -11.06 9.25
N LEU A 471 -36.09 -10.14 9.01
CA LEU A 471 -35.23 -10.14 7.82
C LEU A 471 -34.05 -11.12 7.92
N LEU A 472 -33.61 -11.46 9.12
CA LEU A 472 -32.55 -12.42 9.38
C LEU A 472 -33.07 -13.87 9.39
N ASP A 473 -34.28 -14.11 9.89
CA ASP A 473 -34.97 -15.40 9.88
C ASP A 473 -35.49 -15.73 8.46
N GLN A 474 -34.65 -16.36 7.65
CA GLN A 474 -34.98 -16.66 6.24
C GLN A 474 -35.87 -17.90 6.10
N ASP A 475 -35.80 -18.83 7.05
CA ASP A 475 -36.54 -20.09 7.03
C ASP A 475 -37.84 -20.07 7.84
N ASN A 476 -38.16 -18.94 8.49
CA ASN A 476 -39.29 -18.77 9.41
C ASN A 476 -39.26 -19.78 10.57
N SER A 477 -38.06 -20.20 10.98
CA SER A 477 -37.89 -21.14 12.09
C SER A 477 -38.15 -20.51 13.46
N GLN A 478 -38.41 -19.20 13.52
CA GLN A 478 -38.56 -18.42 14.75
C GLN A 478 -37.27 -18.36 15.59
N GLY A 479 -36.12 -18.68 14.99
CA GLY A 479 -34.82 -18.63 15.65
C GLY A 479 -33.68 -18.41 14.66
N ILE A 480 -32.83 -17.42 14.93
CA ILE A 480 -31.73 -17.08 14.00
C ILE A 480 -30.57 -18.06 14.22
N SER A 481 -30.19 -18.81 13.18
CA SER A 481 -29.00 -19.66 13.22
C SER A 481 -27.70 -18.85 13.05
N MET A 482 -26.59 -19.44 13.48
CA MET A 482 -25.24 -18.87 13.29
C MET A 482 -24.92 -18.55 11.82
N HIS A 483 -25.40 -19.35 10.88
CA HIS A 483 -25.19 -19.11 9.45
C HIS A 483 -26.05 -17.93 8.95
N GLU A 484 -27.30 -17.85 9.37
CA GLU A 484 -28.22 -16.76 9.01
C GLU A 484 -27.80 -15.43 9.60
N LEU A 485 -27.26 -15.42 10.82
CA LEU A 485 -26.73 -14.19 11.40
C LEU A 485 -25.54 -13.65 10.59
N VAL A 486 -24.57 -14.51 10.26
CA VAL A 486 -23.37 -14.10 9.50
C VAL A 486 -23.72 -13.69 8.07
N ALA A 487 -24.61 -14.43 7.42
CA ALA A 487 -25.01 -14.14 6.05
C ALA A 487 -25.96 -12.92 6.00
N GLY A 488 -26.95 -12.86 6.89
CA GLY A 488 -28.02 -11.87 6.87
C GLY A 488 -27.56 -10.47 7.28
N VAL A 489 -26.74 -10.34 8.33
CA VAL A 489 -26.24 -9.02 8.78
C VAL A 489 -25.41 -8.34 7.69
N ARG A 490 -24.68 -9.12 6.87
CA ARG A 490 -23.94 -8.61 5.70
C ARG A 490 -24.86 -7.97 4.66
N HIS A 491 -26.06 -8.51 4.44
CA HIS A 491 -27.00 -7.99 3.44
C HIS A 491 -27.76 -6.76 3.93
N LEU A 492 -27.94 -6.63 5.25
CA LEU A 492 -28.60 -5.48 5.87
C LEU A 492 -27.64 -4.31 6.14
N GLN A 493 -26.33 -4.53 6.01
CA GLN A 493 -25.31 -3.54 6.28
C GLN A 493 -25.03 -2.64 5.06
N GLY A 494 -25.17 -1.32 5.27
CA GLY A 494 -24.74 -0.29 4.33
C GLY A 494 -25.83 0.17 3.34
N PRO A 495 -25.51 1.15 2.48
CA PRO A 495 -26.44 1.64 1.48
C PRO A 495 -26.70 0.58 0.39
N ALA A 496 -27.93 0.52 -0.12
CA ALA A 496 -28.30 -0.38 -1.21
C ALA A 496 -27.38 -0.17 -2.42
N ARG A 497 -26.78 -1.25 -2.93
CA ARG A 497 -25.90 -1.17 -4.11
C ARG A 497 -26.74 -1.02 -5.36
N SER A 498 -26.14 -0.50 -6.43
CA SER A 498 -26.78 -0.39 -7.75
C SER A 498 -27.34 -1.74 -8.25
N LEU A 499 -26.65 -2.85 -7.94
CA LEU A 499 -27.12 -4.20 -8.24
C LEU A 499 -28.41 -4.56 -7.48
N ASP A 500 -28.50 -4.21 -6.20
CA ASP A 500 -29.68 -4.50 -5.36
C ASP A 500 -30.91 -3.76 -5.90
N LEU A 501 -30.73 -2.50 -6.36
CA LEU A 501 -31.78 -1.72 -7.02
C LEU A 501 -32.22 -2.33 -8.36
N VAL A 502 -31.29 -2.88 -9.14
CA VAL A 502 -31.60 -3.57 -10.40
C VAL A 502 -32.36 -4.86 -10.13
N MET A 503 -31.94 -5.65 -9.14
CA MET A 503 -32.64 -6.87 -8.70
C MET A 503 -34.05 -6.57 -8.18
N LEU A 504 -34.21 -5.49 -7.43
CA LEU A 504 -35.51 -5.01 -6.97
C LEU A 504 -36.40 -4.61 -8.14
N LYS A 505 -35.86 -3.85 -9.11
CA LYS A 505 -36.57 -3.46 -10.32
C LYS A 505 -37.05 -4.68 -11.10
N GLU A 506 -36.17 -5.67 -11.31
CA GLU A 506 -36.54 -6.91 -12.02
C GLU A 506 -37.63 -7.69 -11.27
N SER A 507 -37.54 -7.75 -9.94
CA SER A 507 -38.56 -8.41 -9.11
C SER A 507 -39.90 -7.67 -9.15
N HIS A 508 -39.87 -6.34 -9.15
CA HIS A 508 -41.04 -5.50 -9.30
C HIS A 508 -41.70 -5.68 -10.67
N GLU A 509 -40.91 -5.72 -11.76
CA GLU A 509 -41.41 -6.00 -13.10
C GLU A 509 -42.05 -7.39 -13.20
N LYS A 510 -41.46 -8.42 -12.59
CA LYS A 510 -42.07 -9.76 -12.50
C LYS A 510 -43.39 -9.75 -11.74
N LEU A 511 -43.45 -9.04 -10.62
CA LEU A 511 -44.67 -8.87 -9.83
C LEU A 511 -45.78 -8.18 -10.63
N LEU A 512 -45.45 -7.10 -11.35
CA LEU A 512 -46.41 -6.40 -12.21
C LEU A 512 -46.95 -7.29 -13.33
N ASN A 513 -46.10 -8.10 -13.95
CA ASN A 513 -46.53 -9.05 -14.97
C ASN A 513 -47.44 -10.15 -14.39
N LEU A 514 -47.12 -10.65 -13.19
CA LEU A 514 -47.95 -11.62 -12.47
C LEU A 514 -49.31 -11.02 -12.10
N THR A 515 -49.34 -9.81 -11.53
CA THR A 515 -50.60 -9.16 -11.17
C THR A 515 -51.45 -8.86 -12.40
N GLN A 516 -50.87 -8.39 -13.50
CA GLN A 516 -51.57 -8.24 -14.78
C GLN A 516 -52.14 -9.57 -15.30
N SER A 517 -51.38 -10.66 -15.19
CA SER A 517 -51.85 -11.99 -15.63
C SER A 517 -53.00 -12.53 -14.76
N VAL A 518 -53.00 -12.23 -13.46
CA VAL A 518 -54.08 -12.58 -12.53
C VAL A 518 -55.32 -11.71 -12.81
N LEU A 519 -55.13 -10.41 -13.06
CA LEU A 519 -56.21 -9.49 -13.41
C LEU A 519 -56.88 -9.91 -14.72
N ALA A 520 -56.09 -10.26 -15.74
CA ALA A 520 -56.60 -10.78 -17.01
C ALA A 520 -57.38 -12.10 -16.85
N ARG A 521 -56.99 -12.96 -15.90
CA ARG A 521 -57.73 -14.20 -15.58
C ARG A 521 -59.00 -13.96 -14.76
N LEU A 522 -59.07 -12.89 -13.99
CA LEU A 522 -60.26 -12.49 -13.24
C LEU A 522 -61.27 -11.72 -14.11
N GLU A 523 -60.79 -11.07 -15.18
CA GLU A 523 -61.62 -10.40 -16.19
C GLU A 523 -62.19 -11.36 -17.25
N GLU A 524 -61.80 -12.63 -17.27
CA GLU A 524 -62.53 -13.67 -18.02
C GLU A 524 -63.85 -13.98 -17.28
N PRO A 525 -65.03 -13.55 -17.79
CA PRO A 525 -66.28 -13.76 -17.09
C PRO A 525 -66.60 -15.25 -17.00
N ASP A 526 -67.04 -15.70 -15.82
CA ASP A 526 -67.66 -17.00 -15.55
C ASP A 526 -68.73 -17.33 -16.61
N THR A 527 -68.32 -17.92 -17.72
CA THR A 527 -69.20 -18.36 -18.81
C THR A 527 -69.68 -19.80 -18.58
N LYS A 528 -69.69 -20.27 -17.32
CA LYS A 528 -70.04 -21.65 -16.95
C LYS A 528 -70.88 -21.81 -15.67
N LEU A 529 -71.73 -20.85 -15.32
CA LEU A 529 -72.71 -21.01 -14.22
C LEU A 529 -74.17 -20.71 -14.61
N SER A 530 -74.54 -20.94 -15.88
CA SER A 530 -75.95 -21.09 -16.28
C SER A 530 -76.10 -22.29 -17.22
N LEU A 531 -76.36 -23.47 -16.64
CA LEU A 531 -77.13 -24.55 -17.25
C LEU A 531 -77.79 -25.37 -16.15
#